data_AF-A0A958UPI8-F1
#
_entry.id   AF-A0A958UPI8-F1
#
_cell.length_a   1.000
_cell.length_b   1.000
_cell.length_c   1.000
_cell.angle_alpha   90.00
_cell.angle_beta   90.00
_cell.angle_gamma   90.00
#
_symmetry.space_group_name_H-M   'P 1'
#
loop_
_entity.id
_entity.type
_entity.pdbx_description
1 polymer ?
#
loop_
_entity_poly.entity_id
_entity_poly.type
_entity_poly.pdbx_seq_one_letter_code
_entity_poly.pdbx_strand_id
1 'polypeptide(L)'
;MSKFLFEDFDEVSAKQWKQKIQYDLKGADYNDTLVWKSPEGINVKPFYHEDDFKEDFQPIPGQPQNWKIAQEIFIDDEKIANNIAIDALHRGAESIILSAEGEFEIETVFKDFPFEQASIYLNLKFLSEAFYNKLIKFFSEKKATVYYNIDLIGNLARTGNWYHNLKQDHEILDSILKKNASENLLSVNVALYQNAGANIVQQLAYALAHANEYLNHVCHPELVEGHQQQ
;
A
#
# COMPACT_ATOMS: atom_id res chain seq x y z
N MET A 1 6.23 -29.50 28.53
CA MET A 1 4.76 -29.44 28.40
C MET A 1 4.29 -28.27 29.23
N SER A 2 3.73 -27.24 28.59
CA SER A 2 3.09 -26.12 29.30
C SER A 2 1.85 -26.65 30.01
N LYS A 3 1.73 -26.39 31.32
CA LYS A 3 0.57 -26.77 32.11
C LYS A 3 -0.65 -25.98 31.62
N PHE A 4 -1.75 -26.64 31.26
CA PHE A 4 -2.99 -25.95 30.91
C PHE A 4 -3.51 -25.22 32.15
N LEU A 5 -3.85 -23.94 32.01
CA LEU A 5 -4.18 -23.07 33.14
C LEU A 5 -5.60 -23.28 33.70
N PHE A 6 -6.46 -24.04 33.00
CA PHE A 6 -7.90 -24.09 33.24
C PHE A 6 -8.48 -25.50 33.38
N GLU A 7 -7.64 -26.52 33.66
CA GLU A 7 -8.10 -27.93 33.79
C GLU A 7 -9.09 -28.15 34.95
N ASP A 8 -9.07 -27.28 35.96
CA ASP A 8 -9.96 -27.35 37.12
C ASP A 8 -11.36 -26.72 36.89
N PHE A 9 -11.63 -26.18 35.70
CA PHE A 9 -12.87 -25.48 35.37
C PHE A 9 -13.56 -26.11 34.15
N ASP A 10 -14.88 -26.16 34.18
CA ASP A 10 -15.68 -26.56 33.02
C ASP A 10 -15.53 -25.52 31.89
N GLU A 11 -15.50 -25.99 30.65
CA GLU A 11 -15.53 -25.12 29.46
C GLU A 11 -16.84 -24.32 29.41
N VAL A 12 -16.72 -23.06 28.96
CA VAL A 12 -17.84 -22.11 28.93
C VAL A 12 -18.22 -21.84 27.48
N SER A 13 -19.34 -22.40 27.03
CA SER A 13 -19.87 -22.21 25.68
C SER A 13 -20.26 -20.76 25.38
N ALA A 14 -20.37 -20.42 24.09
CA ALA A 14 -20.91 -19.13 23.65
C ALA A 14 -22.32 -18.87 24.22
N LYS A 15 -23.11 -19.93 24.42
CA LYS A 15 -24.47 -19.82 24.98
C LYS A 15 -24.44 -19.41 26.45
N GLN A 16 -23.56 -20.01 27.26
CA GLN A 16 -23.41 -19.64 28.68
C GLN A 16 -22.96 -18.18 28.81
N TRP A 17 -22.02 -17.75 27.96
CA TRP A 17 -21.61 -16.35 27.86
C TRP A 17 -22.79 -15.41 27.54
N LYS A 18 -23.59 -15.72 26.51
CA LYS A 18 -24.77 -14.90 26.14
C LYS A 18 -25.79 -14.84 27.28
N GLN A 19 -26.06 -15.96 27.96
CA GLN A 19 -27.00 -15.99 29.08
C GLN A 19 -26.55 -15.10 30.23
N LYS A 20 -25.26 -15.14 30.58
CA LYS A 20 -24.70 -14.30 31.63
C LYS A 20 -24.78 -12.82 31.27
N ILE A 21 -24.42 -12.45 30.04
CA ILE A 21 -24.53 -11.08 29.54
C ILE A 21 -25.99 -10.60 29.60
N GLN A 22 -26.94 -11.42 29.13
CA GLN A 22 -28.37 -11.07 29.15
C GLN A 22 -28.88 -10.83 30.58
N TYR A 23 -28.43 -11.62 31.55
CA TYR A 23 -28.75 -11.41 32.96
C TYR A 23 -28.19 -10.06 33.46
N ASP A 24 -26.93 -9.77 33.12
CA ASP A 24 -26.25 -8.54 33.56
C ASP A 24 -26.82 -7.26 32.89
N LEU A 25 -27.42 -7.39 31.70
CA LEU A 25 -28.13 -6.31 31.00
C LEU A 25 -29.46 -5.91 31.66
N LYS A 26 -29.96 -6.68 32.64
CA LYS A 26 -31.17 -6.36 33.43
C LYS A 26 -32.39 -5.95 32.58
N GLY A 27 -32.56 -6.61 31.43
CA GLY A 27 -33.67 -6.36 30.51
C GLY A 27 -33.39 -5.38 29.37
N ALA A 28 -32.20 -4.76 29.32
CA ALA A 28 -31.76 -4.03 28.14
C ALA A 28 -31.55 -4.98 26.95
N ASP A 29 -31.84 -4.52 25.73
CA ASP A 29 -31.66 -5.32 24.52
C ASP A 29 -30.17 -5.49 24.20
N TYR A 30 -29.75 -6.72 23.95
CA TYR A 30 -28.35 -7.05 23.67
C TYR A 30 -27.83 -6.39 22.38
N ASN A 31 -28.62 -6.39 21.31
CA ASN A 31 -28.20 -5.87 20.02
C ASN A 31 -28.13 -4.34 20.05
N ASP A 32 -29.08 -3.69 20.71
CA ASP A 32 -29.09 -2.24 20.81
C ASP A 32 -28.03 -1.71 21.79
N THR A 33 -27.70 -2.48 22.84
CA THR A 33 -26.77 -2.05 23.89
C THR A 33 -25.32 -2.39 23.57
N LEU A 34 -25.03 -3.59 23.05
CA LEU A 34 -23.67 -4.13 22.99
C LEU A 34 -23.12 -4.37 21.59
N VAL A 35 -23.98 -4.46 20.57
CA VAL A 35 -23.50 -4.64 19.19
C VAL A 35 -23.14 -3.28 18.63
N TRP A 36 -21.86 -3.08 18.35
CA TRP A 36 -21.42 -1.86 17.69
C TRP A 36 -21.69 -1.97 16.18
N LYS A 37 -22.51 -1.05 15.66
CA LYS A 37 -22.71 -0.87 14.22
C LYS A 37 -21.64 0.10 13.73
N SER A 38 -20.63 -0.42 13.04
CA SER A 38 -19.61 0.40 12.41
C SER A 38 -20.23 1.30 11.31
N PRO A 39 -19.59 2.43 10.96
CA PRO A 39 -20.01 3.28 9.84
C PRO A 39 -20.16 2.54 8.50
N GLU A 40 -19.47 1.41 8.34
CA GLU A 40 -19.50 0.53 7.19
C GLU A 40 -20.71 -0.41 7.15
N GLY A 41 -21.56 -0.41 8.19
CA GLY A 41 -22.68 -1.34 8.31
C GLY A 41 -22.28 -2.73 8.80
N ILE A 42 -21.04 -2.90 9.30
CA ILE A 42 -20.59 -4.16 9.92
C ILE A 42 -21.01 -4.16 11.39
N ASN A 43 -21.71 -5.22 11.80
CA ASN A 43 -22.09 -5.48 13.18
C ASN A 43 -20.93 -6.18 13.91
N VAL A 44 -20.27 -5.45 14.81
CA VAL A 44 -19.19 -5.98 15.65
C VAL A 44 -19.79 -6.50 16.95
N LYS A 45 -19.65 -7.80 17.19
CA LYS A 45 -20.12 -8.42 18.44
C LYS A 45 -19.19 -8.03 19.60
N PRO A 46 -19.71 -7.90 20.83
CA PRO A 46 -18.90 -7.61 22.02
C PRO A 46 -17.95 -8.76 22.39
N PHE A 47 -18.19 -9.98 21.88
CA PHE A 47 -17.30 -11.12 22.02
C PHE A 47 -17.51 -12.09 20.85
N TYR A 48 -16.49 -12.93 20.61
CA TYR A 48 -16.51 -14.04 19.66
C TYR A 48 -16.05 -15.30 20.40
N HIS A 49 -16.56 -16.46 20.00
CA HIS A 49 -16.27 -17.75 20.61
C HIS A 49 -15.90 -18.76 19.52
N GLU A 50 -15.18 -19.85 19.86
CA GLU A 50 -14.86 -20.92 18.89
C GLU A 50 -16.11 -21.49 18.21
N ASP A 51 -17.21 -21.66 18.95
CA ASP A 51 -18.57 -21.97 18.45
C ASP A 51 -19.05 -21.07 17.28
N ASP A 52 -18.53 -19.83 17.13
CA ASP A 52 -18.90 -18.93 16.04
C ASP A 52 -18.18 -19.28 14.72
N PHE A 53 -17.17 -20.15 14.75
CA PHE A 53 -16.32 -20.50 13.60
C PHE A 53 -16.47 -21.99 13.25
N LYS A 54 -16.58 -22.29 11.95
CA LYS A 54 -16.71 -23.68 11.45
C LYS A 54 -15.37 -24.32 11.09
N GLU A 55 -14.39 -23.48 10.81
CA GLU A 55 -13.08 -23.87 10.31
C GLU A 55 -12.02 -23.04 11.03
N ASP A 56 -10.84 -23.63 11.20
CA ASP A 56 -9.69 -22.94 11.74
C ASP A 56 -9.18 -21.86 10.78
N PHE A 57 -8.64 -20.80 11.37
CA PHE A 57 -8.05 -19.69 10.61
C PHE A 57 -6.80 -20.17 9.86
N GLN A 58 -6.86 -20.09 8.54
CA GLN A 58 -5.69 -20.35 7.70
C GLN A 58 -4.76 -19.14 7.72
N PRO A 59 -3.43 -19.35 7.70
CA PRO A 59 -2.48 -18.26 7.52
C PRO A 59 -2.78 -17.50 6.24
N ILE A 60 -2.72 -16.16 6.29
CA ILE A 60 -2.90 -15.33 5.11
C ILE A 60 -1.68 -15.52 4.20
N PRO A 61 -1.84 -16.03 2.95
CA PRO A 61 -0.71 -16.21 2.05
C PRO A 61 0.02 -14.88 1.81
N GLY A 62 1.34 -14.91 1.92
CA GLY A 62 2.17 -13.72 1.69
C GLY A 62 2.11 -12.68 2.83
N GLN A 63 1.61 -13.03 4.02
CA GLN A 63 1.64 -12.13 5.17
C GLN A 63 3.10 -11.71 5.48
N PRO A 64 3.41 -10.41 5.47
CA PRO A 64 4.77 -9.94 5.73
C PRO A 64 5.17 -10.26 7.16
N GLN A 65 6.36 -10.85 7.33
CA GLN A 65 6.92 -11.17 8.66
C GLN A 65 7.63 -9.97 9.29
N ASN A 66 8.06 -9.02 8.46
CA ASN A 66 8.77 -7.81 8.86
C ASN A 66 8.25 -6.62 8.05
N TRP A 67 8.52 -5.41 8.53
CA TRP A 67 8.30 -4.15 7.82
C TRP A 67 9.63 -3.40 7.71
N LYS A 68 9.70 -2.44 6.79
CA LYS A 68 10.83 -1.50 6.67
C LYS A 68 10.45 -0.14 7.25
N ILE A 69 11.35 0.50 7.99
CA ILE A 69 11.17 1.88 8.43
C ILE A 69 11.44 2.81 7.24
N ALA A 70 10.44 3.60 6.83
CA ALA A 70 10.55 4.51 5.71
C ALA A 70 10.47 5.97 6.15
N GLN A 71 11.37 6.82 5.64
CA GLN A 71 11.33 8.28 5.82
C GLN A 71 10.88 8.95 4.52
N GLU A 72 9.82 9.75 4.58
CA GLU A 72 9.40 10.60 3.47
C GLU A 72 10.14 11.94 3.49
N ILE A 73 10.58 12.38 2.30
CA ILE A 73 11.35 13.59 2.06
C ILE A 73 10.81 14.25 0.78
N PHE A 74 10.49 15.54 0.87
CA PHE A 74 10.15 16.36 -0.30
C PHE A 74 11.41 17.04 -0.85
N ILE A 75 11.63 16.92 -2.15
CA ILE A 75 12.78 17.51 -2.86
C ILE A 75 12.41 18.94 -3.27
N ASP A 76 12.82 19.89 -2.44
CA ASP A 76 12.79 21.34 -2.74
C ASP A 76 14.19 21.84 -3.15
N ASP A 77 15.21 21.40 -2.41
CA ASP A 77 16.64 21.57 -2.75
C ASP A 77 17.32 20.20 -2.72
N GLU A 78 18.01 19.83 -3.79
CA GLU A 78 18.58 18.49 -3.96
C GLU A 78 19.67 18.16 -2.93
N LYS A 79 20.47 19.14 -2.51
CA LYS A 79 21.54 18.92 -1.52
C LYS A 79 20.96 18.75 -0.13
N ILE A 80 19.94 19.54 0.21
CA ILE A 80 19.23 19.41 1.49
C ILE A 80 18.52 18.05 1.53
N ALA A 81 17.82 17.67 0.47
CA ALA A 81 17.16 16.37 0.37
C ALA A 81 18.15 15.20 0.52
N ASN A 82 19.32 15.27 -0.14
CA ASN A 82 20.39 14.30 0.03
C ASN A 82 20.86 14.18 1.49
N ASN A 83 21.16 15.31 2.14
CA ASN A 83 21.60 15.32 3.53
C ASN A 83 20.55 14.70 4.47
N ILE A 84 19.26 15.02 4.28
CA ILE A 84 18.16 14.44 5.06
C ILE A 84 18.07 12.93 4.82
N ALA A 85 18.22 12.47 3.57
CA ALA A 85 18.16 11.05 3.23
C ALA A 85 19.30 10.27 3.91
N ILE A 86 20.55 10.73 3.80
CA ILE A 86 21.71 10.09 4.44
C ILE A 86 21.56 10.07 5.97
N ASP A 87 21.16 11.18 6.57
CA ASP A 87 20.92 11.29 8.01
C ASP A 87 19.79 10.36 8.49
N ALA A 88 18.70 10.23 7.72
CA ALA A 88 17.63 9.29 8.03
C ALA A 88 18.11 7.83 8.04
N LEU A 89 18.93 7.43 7.06
CA LEU A 89 19.51 6.10 7.01
C LEU A 89 20.45 5.84 8.20
N HIS A 90 21.29 6.80 8.57
CA HIS A 90 22.14 6.68 9.76
C HIS A 90 21.35 6.55 11.07
N ARG A 91 20.12 7.05 11.12
CA ARG A 91 19.22 6.91 12.28
C ARG A 91 18.31 5.69 12.21
N GLY A 92 18.53 4.79 11.26
CA GLY A 92 17.83 3.50 11.18
C GLY A 92 16.64 3.46 10.22
N ALA A 93 16.48 4.44 9.33
CA ALA A 93 15.59 4.25 8.19
C ALA A 93 16.17 3.17 7.24
N GLU A 94 15.31 2.35 6.68
CA GLU A 94 15.63 1.25 5.76
C GLU A 94 15.10 1.52 4.33
N SER A 95 14.26 2.53 4.19
CA SER A 95 13.70 3.00 2.93
C SER A 95 13.58 4.52 2.92
N ILE A 96 13.76 5.12 1.76
CA ILE A 96 13.52 6.57 1.55
C ILE A 96 12.40 6.73 0.52
N ILE A 97 11.39 7.54 0.88
CA ILE A 97 10.32 7.95 -0.02
C ILE A 97 10.60 9.39 -0.44
N LEU A 98 10.83 9.61 -1.72
CA LEU A 98 11.11 10.93 -2.28
C LEU A 98 9.89 11.42 -3.06
N SER A 99 9.49 12.66 -2.82
CA SER A 99 8.47 13.34 -3.61
C SER A 99 9.04 14.63 -4.21
N ALA A 100 8.59 14.98 -5.41
CA ALA A 100 9.05 16.17 -6.13
C ALA A 100 7.94 16.72 -7.03
N GLU A 101 7.93 18.04 -7.22
CA GLU A 101 7.01 18.74 -8.12
C GLU A 101 7.54 18.89 -9.55
N GLY A 102 8.86 18.78 -9.73
CA GLY A 102 9.51 18.84 -11.04
C GLY A 102 10.73 17.93 -11.12
N GLU A 103 11.33 17.88 -12.30
CA GLU A 103 12.59 17.16 -12.53
C GLU A 103 13.71 17.75 -11.67
N PHE A 104 14.58 16.88 -11.16
CA PHE A 104 15.68 17.24 -10.26
C PHE A 104 17.01 16.65 -10.71
N GLU A 105 18.10 17.17 -10.16
CA GLU A 105 19.44 16.64 -10.43
C GLU A 105 19.70 15.33 -9.64
N ILE A 106 19.65 14.20 -10.34
CA ILE A 106 19.68 12.85 -9.76
C ILE A 106 21.00 12.57 -9.03
N GLU A 107 22.14 12.95 -9.61
CA GLU A 107 23.47 12.70 -9.00
C GLU A 107 23.64 13.45 -7.67
N THR A 108 22.96 14.60 -7.53
CA THR A 108 23.00 15.46 -6.36
C THR A 108 22.12 14.89 -5.25
N VAL A 109 20.89 14.47 -5.57
CA VAL A 109 19.97 13.86 -4.60
C VAL A 109 20.53 12.54 -4.05
N PHE A 110 21.21 11.75 -4.89
CA PHE A 110 21.72 10.43 -4.51
C PHE A 110 23.24 10.40 -4.30
N LYS A 111 23.88 11.55 -4.13
CA LYS A 111 25.30 11.62 -3.81
C LYS A 111 25.59 10.80 -2.55
N ASP A 112 26.57 9.89 -2.63
CA ASP A 112 26.99 9.03 -1.53
C ASP A 112 25.88 8.13 -0.95
N PHE A 113 24.78 7.92 -1.68
CA PHE A 113 23.66 7.10 -1.23
C PHE A 113 24.00 5.59 -1.22
N PRO A 114 23.70 4.86 -0.12
CA PRO A 114 24.02 3.43 -0.02
C PRO A 114 22.93 2.56 -0.66
N PHE A 115 22.94 2.45 -2.00
CA PHE A 115 21.92 1.76 -2.80
C PHE A 115 21.68 0.29 -2.44
N GLU A 116 22.66 -0.41 -1.87
CA GLU A 116 22.54 -1.81 -1.45
C GLU A 116 21.81 -1.99 -0.11
N GLN A 117 21.70 -0.92 0.69
CA GLN A 117 21.19 -0.98 2.07
C GLN A 117 19.77 -0.43 2.20
N ALA A 118 19.34 0.39 1.25
CA ALA A 118 18.06 1.09 1.33
C ALA A 118 17.23 0.96 0.04
N SER A 119 15.93 0.75 0.19
CA SER A 119 14.98 0.81 -0.92
C SER A 119 14.51 2.25 -1.15
N ILE A 120 14.23 2.59 -2.41
CA ILE A 120 13.82 3.94 -2.81
C ILE A 120 12.39 3.88 -3.38
N TYR A 121 11.54 4.81 -2.96
CA TYR A 121 10.20 4.99 -3.49
C TYR A 121 10.09 6.42 -4.06
N LEU A 122 9.55 6.57 -5.27
CA LEU A 122 9.48 7.86 -5.96
C LEU A 122 8.02 8.27 -6.18
N ASN A 123 7.53 9.19 -5.34
CA ASN A 123 6.19 9.77 -5.46
C ASN A 123 6.27 11.10 -6.22
N LEU A 124 6.54 11.03 -7.53
CA LEU A 124 6.67 12.23 -8.37
C LEU A 124 5.29 12.80 -8.70
N LYS A 125 5.11 14.12 -8.53
CA LYS A 125 3.84 14.81 -8.83
C LYS A 125 3.71 15.24 -10.29
N PHE A 126 4.51 14.63 -11.18
CA PHE A 126 4.52 14.89 -12.62
C PHE A 126 4.80 13.60 -13.40
N LEU A 127 4.51 13.63 -14.70
CA LEU A 127 4.74 12.51 -15.60
C LEU A 127 5.64 12.94 -16.76
N SER A 128 6.89 12.44 -16.80
CA SER A 128 7.86 12.73 -17.87
C SER A 128 8.56 11.45 -18.30
N GLU A 129 8.26 10.97 -19.51
CA GLU A 129 8.88 9.76 -20.07
C GLU A 129 10.41 9.85 -20.05
N ALA A 130 10.95 11.00 -20.46
CA ALA A 130 12.39 11.22 -20.52
C ALA A 130 13.03 11.12 -19.12
N PHE A 131 12.39 11.71 -18.11
CA PHE A 131 12.91 11.69 -16.75
C PHE A 131 12.82 10.30 -16.09
N TYR A 132 11.70 9.58 -16.26
CA TYR A 132 11.59 8.20 -15.77
C TYR A 132 12.65 7.30 -16.41
N ASN A 133 12.88 7.39 -17.73
CA ASN A 133 13.94 6.62 -18.38
C ASN A 133 15.34 7.01 -17.87
N LYS A 134 15.58 8.29 -17.56
CA LYS A 134 16.84 8.75 -16.95
C LYS A 134 17.04 8.16 -15.55
N LEU A 135 16.00 8.18 -14.71
CA LEU A 135 16.01 7.59 -13.37
C LEU A 135 16.26 6.08 -13.44
N ILE A 136 15.50 5.36 -14.27
CA ILE A 136 15.63 3.91 -14.42
C ILE A 136 17.04 3.54 -14.83
N LYS A 137 17.57 4.18 -15.88
CA LYS A 137 18.96 3.95 -16.29
C LYS A 137 19.96 4.17 -15.15
N PHE A 138 19.82 5.28 -14.43
CA PHE A 138 20.71 5.60 -13.30
C PHE A 138 20.66 4.52 -12.21
N PHE A 139 19.47 4.07 -11.81
CA PHE A 139 19.33 3.09 -10.74
C PHE A 139 19.69 1.67 -11.15
N SER A 140 19.44 1.27 -12.40
CA SER A 140 19.85 -0.04 -12.91
C SER A 140 21.38 -0.19 -12.89
N GLU A 141 22.13 0.88 -13.20
CA GLU A 141 23.60 0.90 -13.11
C GLU A 141 24.10 0.72 -11.66
N LYS A 142 23.31 1.14 -10.66
CA LYS A 142 23.61 0.99 -9.23
C LYS A 142 23.04 -0.29 -8.61
N LYS A 143 22.26 -1.07 -9.36
CA LYS A 143 21.50 -2.24 -8.87
C LYS A 143 20.61 -1.90 -7.66
N ALA A 144 20.05 -0.69 -7.64
CA ALA A 144 19.21 -0.23 -6.55
C ALA A 144 17.81 -0.88 -6.60
N THR A 145 17.19 -1.08 -5.44
CA THR A 145 15.77 -1.48 -5.38
C THR A 145 14.89 -0.23 -5.37
N VAL A 146 14.19 0.02 -6.48
CA VAL A 146 13.39 1.23 -6.67
C VAL A 146 11.94 0.90 -7.01
N TYR A 147 11.03 1.70 -6.46
CA TYR A 147 9.60 1.72 -6.77
C TYR A 147 9.25 3.10 -7.32
N TYR A 148 8.86 3.16 -8.59
CA TYR A 148 8.62 4.43 -9.31
C TYR A 148 7.22 5.00 -9.08
N ASN A 149 6.34 4.22 -8.45
CA ASN A 149 5.01 4.60 -7.99
C ASN A 149 4.17 5.44 -8.99
N ILE A 150 4.24 5.10 -10.27
CA ILE A 150 3.42 5.74 -11.30
C ILE A 150 1.96 5.37 -11.03
N ASP A 151 1.13 6.38 -10.74
CA ASP A 151 -0.29 6.23 -10.40
C ASP A 151 -1.13 7.31 -11.11
N LEU A 152 -1.42 7.08 -12.40
CA LEU A 152 -2.23 7.99 -13.23
C LEU A 152 -3.65 8.21 -12.68
N ILE A 153 -4.32 7.13 -12.26
CA ILE A 153 -5.70 7.17 -11.76
C ILE A 153 -5.70 7.82 -10.38
N GLY A 154 -4.70 7.56 -9.54
CA GLY A 154 -4.52 8.24 -8.27
C GLY A 154 -4.30 9.74 -8.44
N ASN A 155 -3.57 10.18 -9.47
CA ASN A 155 -3.46 11.60 -9.80
C ASN A 155 -4.81 12.21 -10.24
N LEU A 156 -5.54 11.51 -11.12
CA LEU A 156 -6.88 11.92 -11.55
C LEU A 156 -7.83 12.05 -10.36
N ALA A 157 -7.88 11.04 -9.48
CA ALA A 157 -8.75 11.03 -8.32
C ALA A 157 -8.37 12.13 -7.31
N ARG A 158 -7.08 12.49 -7.20
CA ARG A 158 -6.58 13.54 -6.29
C ARG A 158 -6.84 14.95 -6.79
N THR A 159 -6.64 15.19 -8.08
CA THR A 159 -6.62 16.55 -8.65
C THR A 159 -7.83 16.87 -9.52
N GLY A 160 -8.62 15.85 -9.87
CA GLY A 160 -9.67 15.94 -10.90
C GLY A 160 -9.13 16.01 -12.33
N ASN A 161 -7.81 15.91 -12.53
CA ASN A 161 -7.17 16.08 -13.84
C ASN A 161 -6.12 14.98 -14.12
N TRP A 162 -5.94 14.67 -15.40
CA TRP A 162 -4.78 13.95 -15.90
C TRP A 162 -3.52 14.84 -15.80
N TYR A 163 -2.32 14.26 -15.88
CA TYR A 163 -1.09 15.06 -15.98
C TYR A 163 -1.07 15.88 -17.27
N HIS A 164 -1.48 15.25 -18.39
CA HIS A 164 -1.68 15.94 -19.67
C HIS A 164 -3.12 15.73 -20.18
N ASN A 165 -3.48 14.47 -20.44
CA ASN A 165 -4.82 14.00 -20.81
C ASN A 165 -4.82 12.47 -20.78
N LEU A 166 -6.01 11.86 -20.78
CA LEU A 166 -6.17 10.40 -20.70
C LEU A 166 -5.28 9.66 -21.70
N LYS A 167 -5.32 10.06 -22.98
CA LYS A 167 -4.62 9.35 -24.06
C LYS A 167 -3.10 9.45 -23.91
N GLN A 168 -2.59 10.67 -23.77
CA GLN A 168 -1.17 10.92 -23.68
C GLN A 168 -0.53 10.31 -22.43
N ASP A 169 -1.22 10.35 -21.28
CA ASP A 169 -0.70 9.77 -20.05
C ASP A 169 -0.56 8.25 -20.14
N HIS A 170 -1.54 7.57 -20.76
CA HIS A 170 -1.45 6.13 -21.02
C HIS A 170 -0.40 5.80 -22.08
N GLU A 171 -0.24 6.59 -23.13
CA GLU A 171 0.84 6.41 -24.12
C GLU A 171 2.23 6.51 -23.48
N ILE A 172 2.42 7.48 -22.57
CA ILE A 172 3.67 7.63 -21.79
C ILE A 172 3.88 6.40 -20.90
N LEU A 173 2.86 5.99 -20.15
CA LEU A 173 2.92 4.82 -19.28
C LEU A 173 3.28 3.55 -20.07
N ASP A 174 2.63 3.33 -21.22
CA ASP A 174 2.90 2.18 -22.10
C ASP A 174 4.34 2.16 -22.61
N SER A 175 4.86 3.33 -22.99
CA SER A 175 6.25 3.45 -23.43
C SER A 175 7.24 3.10 -22.31
N ILE A 176 6.99 3.58 -21.08
CA ILE A 176 7.84 3.28 -19.91
C ILE A 176 7.75 1.79 -19.55
N LEU A 177 6.55 1.21 -19.51
CA LEU A 177 6.32 -0.22 -19.21
C LEU A 177 7.03 -1.12 -20.21
N LYS A 178 6.87 -0.88 -21.52
CA LYS A 178 7.51 -1.68 -22.58
C LYS A 178 9.02 -1.67 -22.50
N LYS A 179 9.62 -0.51 -22.19
CA LYS A 179 11.08 -0.35 -22.12
C LYS A 179 11.68 -0.94 -20.85
N ASN A 180 10.91 -1.03 -19.77
CA ASN A 180 11.42 -1.30 -18.42
C ASN A 180 10.57 -2.34 -17.65
N ALA A 181 10.17 -3.42 -18.32
CA ALA A 181 9.23 -4.40 -17.79
C ALA A 181 9.67 -5.14 -16.50
N SER A 182 10.97 -5.12 -16.17
CA SER A 182 11.51 -5.72 -14.95
C SER A 182 11.48 -4.80 -13.73
N GLU A 183 11.10 -3.53 -13.90
CA GLU A 183 11.13 -2.51 -12.85
C GLU A 183 9.78 -2.40 -12.11
N ASN A 184 9.79 -1.97 -10.84
CA ASN A 184 8.56 -1.74 -10.06
C ASN A 184 7.94 -0.38 -10.41
N LEU A 185 7.20 -0.33 -11.53
CA LEU A 185 6.75 0.94 -12.11
C LEU A 185 5.42 1.46 -11.54
N LEU A 186 4.44 0.58 -11.35
CA LEU A 186 3.08 0.95 -10.98
C LEU A 186 2.86 0.89 -9.47
N SER A 187 1.98 1.76 -8.97
CA SER A 187 1.46 1.67 -7.61
C SER A 187 0.00 2.13 -7.53
N VAL A 188 -0.69 1.72 -6.47
CA VAL A 188 -2.04 2.19 -6.14
C VAL A 188 -1.98 2.82 -4.75
N ASN A 189 -2.05 4.16 -4.68
CA ASN A 189 -2.04 4.85 -3.40
C ASN A 189 -3.45 4.89 -2.77
N VAL A 190 -3.76 3.85 -1.99
CA VAL A 190 -5.08 3.69 -1.34
C VAL A 190 -5.33 4.70 -0.21
N ALA A 191 -4.29 5.33 0.34
CA ALA A 191 -4.45 6.34 1.38
C ALA A 191 -5.22 7.56 0.86
N LEU A 192 -5.16 7.82 -0.45
CA LEU A 192 -5.94 8.87 -1.12
C LEU A 192 -7.43 8.80 -0.76
N TYR A 193 -8.03 7.61 -0.88
CA TYR A 193 -9.46 7.43 -0.69
C TYR A 193 -9.88 7.69 0.75
N GLN A 194 -9.15 7.14 1.72
CA GLN A 194 -9.43 7.36 3.13
C GLN A 194 -9.23 8.83 3.54
N ASN A 195 -8.17 9.47 3.05
CA ASN A 195 -7.93 10.90 3.28
C ASN A 195 -9.04 11.79 2.66
N ALA A 196 -9.72 11.28 1.62
CA ALA A 196 -10.90 11.91 1.02
C ALA A 196 -12.24 11.54 1.70
N GLY A 197 -12.20 10.76 2.80
CA GLY A 197 -13.38 10.41 3.59
C GLY A 197 -14.00 9.04 3.29
N ALA A 198 -13.34 8.19 2.49
CA ALA A 198 -13.78 6.82 2.30
C ALA A 198 -13.67 6.01 3.60
N ASN A 199 -14.70 5.23 3.91
CA ASN A 199 -14.68 4.25 4.99
C ASN A 199 -13.86 3.00 4.59
N ILE A 200 -13.63 2.03 5.49
CA ILE A 200 -12.71 0.92 5.19
C ILE A 200 -13.19 0.03 4.02
N VAL A 201 -14.51 -0.17 3.91
CA VAL A 201 -15.11 -0.93 2.80
C VAL A 201 -14.93 -0.20 1.47
N GLN A 202 -15.16 1.11 1.44
CA GLN A 202 -14.96 1.94 0.27
C GLN A 202 -13.49 1.99 -0.14
N GLN A 203 -12.57 2.22 0.80
CA GLN A 203 -11.13 2.24 0.52
C GLN A 203 -10.68 0.92 -0.12
N LEU A 204 -11.11 -0.23 0.43
CA LEU A 204 -10.78 -1.54 -0.14
C LEU A 204 -11.41 -1.74 -1.52
N ALA A 205 -12.68 -1.39 -1.69
CA ALA A 205 -13.38 -1.52 -2.97
C ALA A 205 -12.73 -0.66 -4.06
N TYR A 206 -12.40 0.60 -3.75
CA TYR A 206 -11.72 1.51 -4.67
C TYR A 206 -10.29 1.06 -4.97
N ALA A 207 -9.57 0.54 -3.97
CA ALA A 207 -8.24 -0.04 -4.18
C ALA A 207 -8.27 -1.20 -5.19
N LEU A 208 -9.20 -2.14 -5.01
CA LEU A 208 -9.36 -3.29 -5.90
C LEU A 208 -9.80 -2.87 -7.31
N ALA A 209 -10.75 -1.94 -7.42
CA ALA A 209 -11.20 -1.41 -8.70
C ALA A 209 -10.05 -0.69 -9.45
N HIS A 210 -9.30 0.16 -8.76
CA HIS A 210 -8.16 0.89 -9.31
C HIS A 210 -7.05 -0.06 -9.78
N ALA A 211 -6.70 -1.06 -8.95
CA ALA A 211 -5.74 -2.09 -9.36
C ALA A 211 -6.24 -2.90 -10.58
N ASN A 212 -7.53 -3.23 -10.61
CA ASN A 212 -8.15 -3.93 -11.73
C ASN A 212 -8.09 -3.14 -13.04
N GLU A 213 -8.26 -1.82 -13.01
CA GLU A 213 -8.09 -0.97 -14.20
C GLU A 213 -6.66 -1.07 -14.75
N TYR A 214 -5.64 -1.05 -13.88
CA TYR A 214 -4.26 -1.26 -14.33
C TYR A 214 -4.01 -2.65 -14.89
N LEU A 215 -4.54 -3.69 -14.25
CA LEU A 215 -4.40 -5.05 -14.77
C LEU A 215 -5.09 -5.20 -16.13
N ASN A 216 -6.27 -4.63 -16.32
CA ASN A 216 -6.96 -4.64 -17.61
C ASN A 216 -6.19 -3.88 -18.70
N HIS A 217 -5.58 -2.76 -18.35
CA HIS A 217 -4.77 -1.97 -19.27
C HIS A 217 -3.50 -2.74 -19.68
N VAL A 218 -2.74 -3.28 -18.72
CA VAL A 218 -1.44 -3.92 -18.95
C VAL A 218 -1.57 -5.34 -19.53
N CYS A 219 -2.57 -6.11 -19.11
CA CYS A 219 -2.76 -7.50 -19.58
C CYS A 219 -3.52 -7.61 -20.91
N HIS A 220 -3.80 -6.49 -21.59
CA HIS A 220 -4.40 -6.54 -22.92
C HIS A 220 -3.38 -7.15 -23.93
N PRO A 221 -3.79 -8.07 -24.82
CA PRO A 221 -2.89 -8.88 -25.67
C PRO A 221 -1.79 -8.09 -26.43
N GLU A 222 -2.09 -6.87 -26.86
CA GLU A 222 -1.19 -6.04 -27.65
C GLU A 222 0.08 -5.57 -26.89
N LEU A 223 0.08 -5.63 -25.55
CA LEU A 223 1.24 -5.30 -24.71
C LEU A 223 1.99 -6.56 -24.23
N VAL A 224 1.29 -7.69 -24.13
CA VAL A 224 1.83 -8.96 -23.59
C VAL A 224 2.57 -9.77 -24.67
N GLU A 225 2.18 -9.66 -25.94
CA GLU A 225 2.79 -10.44 -27.04
C GLU A 225 4.27 -10.09 -27.34
N GLY A 226 4.78 -8.97 -26.82
CA GLY A 226 6.21 -8.65 -26.85
C GLY A 226 7.08 -9.52 -25.91
N HIS A 227 6.46 -10.31 -25.02
CA HIS A 227 7.14 -11.06 -23.97
C HIS A 227 7.27 -12.57 -24.24
N GLN A 228 6.80 -13.08 -25.39
CA GLN A 228 6.95 -14.51 -25.75
C GLN A 228 8.01 -14.77 -26.83
N GLN A 229 8.81 -13.76 -27.22
CA GLN A 229 9.95 -13.94 -28.13
C GLN A 229 11.23 -13.35 -27.53
N GLN A 230 11.79 -14.03 -26.54
CA GLN A 230 13.23 -14.05 -26.25
C GLN A 230 13.60 -15.29 -25.45
#